data_AF-A0A6N2R9F9-F1
#
_entry.id   AF-A0A6N2R9F9-F1
#
_cell.length_a   1.000
_cell.length_b   1.000
_cell.length_c   1.000
_cell.angle_alpha   90.00
_cell.angle_beta   90.00
_cell.angle_gamma   90.00
#
_symmetry.space_group_name_H-M   'P 1'
#
loop_
_entity.id
_entity.type
_entity.pdbx_description
1 polymer ?
#
loop_
_entity_poly.entity_id
_entity_poly.type
_entity_poly.pdbx_seq_one_letter_code
_entity_poly.pdbx_strand_id
1 'polypeptide(L)'
;MQKLIILRGNSGSGKTTVARMLQGKFGPNTMLISSDTVRMEMLHVWGAQGIEKSQPLMIELLKYGKQHSEITKDCINAMGRRGDADGEKSAY
;
A
#
# COMPACT_ATOMS: atom_id res chain seq x y z
N MET A 1 -6.87 4.12 21.44
CA MET A 1 -5.60 3.76 20.79
C MET A 1 -5.88 3.50 19.32
N GLN A 2 -5.22 4.21 18.41
CA GLN A 2 -5.32 3.90 16.99
C GLN A 2 -4.35 2.77 16.62
N LYS A 3 -4.82 1.79 15.86
CA LYS A 3 -4.01 0.64 15.43
C LYS A 3 -3.70 0.73 13.93
N LEU A 4 -2.41 0.68 13.58
CA LEU A 4 -1.95 0.53 12.20
C LEU A 4 -1.60 -0.94 11.94
N ILE A 5 -2.23 -1.55 10.94
CA ILE A 5 -1.92 -2.92 10.49
C ILE A 5 -1.31 -2.82 9.09
N ILE A 6 -0.06 -3.30 8.94
CA ILE A 6 0.62 -3.32 7.64
C ILE A 6 0.68 -4.77 7.14
N LEU A 7 0.10 -5.02 5.97
CA LEU A 7 0.21 -6.29 5.26
C LEU A 7 1.33 -6.20 4.22
N ARG A 8 2.38 -7.00 4.41
CA ARG A 8 3.53 -7.13 3.50
C ARG A 8 3.57 -8.52 2.86
N GLY A 9 4.07 -8.59 1.63
CA GLY A 9 4.19 -9.84 0.87
C GLY A 9 4.26 -9.61 -0.64
N ASN A 10 4.54 -10.67 -1.39
CA ASN A 10 4.69 -10.61 -2.85
C ASN A 10 3.38 -10.25 -3.55
N SER A 11 3.48 -9.71 -4.76
CA SER A 11 2.30 -9.50 -5.62
C SER A 11 1.56 -10.84 -5.82
N GLY A 12 0.23 -10.81 -5.81
CA GLY A 12 -0.61 -12.00 -5.93
C GLY A 12 -0.77 -12.85 -4.65
N SER A 13 -0.07 -12.56 -3.55
CA SER A 13 -0.15 -13.36 -2.31
C SER A 13 -1.45 -13.19 -1.50
N GLY A 14 -2.49 -12.56 -2.07
CA GLY A 14 -3.79 -12.40 -1.40
C GLY A 14 -3.89 -11.27 -0.36
N LYS A 15 -2.90 -10.36 -0.26
CA LYS A 15 -2.92 -9.26 0.74
C LYS A 15 -4.19 -8.42 0.67
N THR A 16 -4.58 -7.98 -0.53
CA THR A 16 -5.78 -7.18 -0.74
C THR A 16 -7.04 -7.91 -0.31
N THR A 17 -7.11 -9.23 -0.56
CA THR A 17 -8.21 -10.08 -0.10
C THR A 17 -8.29 -10.12 1.41
N VAL A 18 -7.17 -10.41 2.09
CA VAL A 18 -7.09 -10.43 3.55
C VAL A 18 -7.43 -9.07 4.16
N ALA A 19 -6.98 -7.98 3.55
CA ALA A 19 -7.24 -6.63 4.03
C ALA A 19 -8.73 -6.27 3.99
N ARG A 20 -9.43 -6.63 2.88
CA ARG A 20 -10.88 -6.44 2.72
C ARG A 20 -11.65 -7.29 3.73
N MET A 21 -11.28 -8.56 3.93
CA MET A 21 -11.88 -9.41 4.96
C MET A 21 -11.70 -8.83 6.37
N LEU A 22 -10.48 -8.38 6.69
CA LEU A 22 -10.20 -7.71 7.95
C LEU A 22 -11.02 -6.43 8.09
N GLN A 23 -11.28 -5.69 7.01
CA GLN A 23 -12.07 -4.45 7.04
C GLN A 23 -13.53 -4.77 7.37
N GLY A 24 -14.12 -5.76 6.70
CA GLY A 24 -15.45 -6.25 7.04
C GLY A 24 -15.53 -6.75 8.49
N LYS A 25 -14.49 -7.43 8.99
CA LYS A 25 -14.45 -7.94 10.37
C LYS A 25 -14.39 -6.84 11.43
N PHE A 26 -13.63 -5.76 11.20
CA PHE A 26 -13.57 -4.64 12.15
C PHE A 26 -14.74 -3.66 11.97
N GLY A 27 -15.44 -3.70 10.84
CA GLY A 27 -16.65 -2.93 10.62
C GLY A 27 -16.39 -1.45 10.30
N PRO A 28 -17.38 -0.58 10.54
CA PRO A 28 -17.28 0.86 10.28
C PRO A 28 -16.07 1.50 10.95
N ASN A 29 -15.67 2.69 10.46
CA ASN A 29 -14.51 3.43 10.97
C ASN A 29 -13.17 2.69 10.88
N THR A 30 -13.04 1.79 9.90
CA THR A 30 -11.80 1.07 9.57
C THR A 30 -11.31 1.49 8.19
N MET A 31 -10.24 2.27 8.14
CA MET A 31 -9.66 2.74 6.88
C MET A 31 -8.76 1.67 6.26
N LEU A 32 -8.98 1.39 4.97
CA LEU A 32 -8.13 0.51 4.17
C LEU A 32 -7.42 1.33 3.11
N ILE A 33 -6.09 1.31 3.16
CA ILE A 33 -5.20 1.95 2.20
C ILE A 33 -4.46 0.84 1.45
N SER A 34 -4.42 0.94 0.13
CA SER A 34 -3.64 0.05 -0.73
C SER A 34 -2.75 0.89 -1.61
N SER A 35 -1.45 0.59 -1.64
CA SER A 35 -0.50 1.31 -2.50
C SER A 35 -0.89 1.23 -3.98
N ASP A 36 -1.51 0.13 -4.42
CA ASP A 36 -1.92 -0.04 -5.81
C ASP A 36 -3.17 0.78 -6.14
N THR A 37 -4.17 0.83 -5.25
CA THR A 37 -5.32 1.73 -5.40
C THR A 37 -4.89 3.20 -5.44
N VAL A 38 -4.04 3.63 -4.50
CA VAL A 38 -3.56 5.03 -4.47
C VAL A 38 -2.80 5.37 -5.76
N ARG A 39 -1.92 4.47 -6.21
CA ARG A 39 -1.06 4.73 -7.38
C ARG A 39 -1.81 4.61 -8.72
N MET A 40 -2.53 3.52 -8.95
CA MET A 40 -3.09 3.17 -10.25
C MET A 40 -4.53 3.65 -10.44
N GLU A 41 -5.32 3.66 -9.36
CA GLU A 41 -6.75 4.02 -9.45
C GLU A 41 -6.94 5.51 -9.13
N MET A 42 -6.33 6.02 -8.05
CA MET A 42 -6.52 7.42 -7.64
C MET A 42 -5.64 8.40 -8.41
N LEU A 43 -4.33 8.10 -8.55
CA LEU A 43 -3.38 8.99 -9.21
C LEU A 43 -3.15 8.67 -10.68
N HIS A 44 -3.61 7.50 -11.15
CA HIS A 44 -3.47 7.06 -12.54
C HIS A 44 -2.02 7.08 -13.05
N VAL A 45 -1.08 6.58 -12.24
CA VAL A 45 0.35 6.50 -12.55
C VAL A 45 0.89 5.06 -12.42
N TRP A 46 1.97 4.75 -13.15
CA TRP A 46 2.58 3.42 -13.19
C TRP A 46 4.11 3.49 -13.17
N GLY A 47 4.74 2.31 -13.07
CA GLY A 47 6.20 2.17 -13.08
C GLY A 47 6.89 2.80 -11.86
N ALA A 48 8.22 2.96 -11.97
CA ALA A 48 9.04 3.55 -10.91
C ALA A 48 8.62 4.98 -10.58
N GLN A 49 8.32 5.79 -11.59
CA GLN A 49 7.87 7.18 -11.40
C GLN A 49 6.52 7.25 -10.68
N GLY A 50 5.61 6.29 -10.93
CA GLY A 50 4.34 6.21 -10.22
C GLY A 50 4.50 5.90 -8.74
N ILE A 51 5.49 5.08 -8.37
CA ILE A 51 5.80 4.78 -6.96
C ILE A 51 6.18 6.08 -6.24
N GLU A 52 7.12 6.84 -6.78
CA GLU A 52 7.56 8.11 -6.21
C GLU A 52 6.41 9.12 -6.06
N LYS A 53 5.63 9.32 -7.13
CA LYS A 53 4.48 10.25 -7.13
C LYS A 53 3.38 9.87 -6.14
N SER A 54 3.21 8.57 -5.86
CA SER A 54 2.18 8.08 -4.94
C SER A 54 2.55 8.16 -3.45
N GLN A 55 3.85 8.25 -3.13
CA GLN A 55 4.31 8.25 -1.74
C GLN A 55 3.75 9.42 -0.89
N PRO A 56 3.77 10.68 -1.34
CA PRO A 56 3.26 11.79 -0.54
C PRO A 56 1.78 11.62 -0.18
N LEU A 57 0.94 11.23 -1.14
CA LEU A 57 -0.49 11.00 -0.91
C LEU A 57 -0.72 9.84 0.07
N MET A 58 0.04 8.75 -0.06
CA MET A 58 -0.04 7.61 0.83
C MET A 58 0.31 7.98 2.28
N ILE A 59 1.32 8.84 2.48
CA ILE A 59 1.67 9.40 3.80
C ILE A 59 0.51 10.23 4.37
N GLU A 60 -0.10 11.11 3.57
CA GLU A 60 -1.22 11.93 4.02
C GLU A 60 -2.46 11.08 4.37
N LEU A 61 -2.74 10.03 3.60
CA LEU A 61 -3.82 9.09 3.91
C LEU A 61 -3.56 8.34 5.23
N LEU A 62 -2.32 7.95 5.50
CA LEU A 62 -1.94 7.31 6.75
C LEU A 62 -2.09 8.27 7.94
N LYS A 63 -1.71 9.55 7.78
CA LYS A 63 -1.91 10.58 8.80
C LYS A 63 -3.40 10.78 9.08
N TYR A 64 -4.21 10.90 8.03
CA TYR A 64 -5.66 11.03 8.13
C TYR A 64 -6.27 9.82 8.87
N GLY A 65 -5.94 8.59 8.45
CA GLY A 65 -6.42 7.37 9.08
C GLY A 65 -6.04 7.30 10.57
N LYS A 66 -4.82 7.70 10.92
CA LYS A 66 -4.37 7.77 12.32
C LYS A 66 -5.17 8.79 13.15
N GLN A 67 -5.65 9.87 12.55
CA GLN A 67 -6.42 10.90 13.26
C GLN A 67 -7.91 10.57 13.37
N HIS A 68 -8.47 9.92 12.35
CA HIS A 68 -9.92 9.79 12.18
C HIS A 68 -10.45 8.36 12.25
N SER A 69 -9.59 7.35 12.17
CA SER A 69 -9.98 5.94 12.23
C SER A 69 -9.42 5.25 13.46
N GLU A 70 -10.23 4.38 14.06
CA GLU A 70 -9.76 3.53 15.16
C GLU A 70 -8.73 2.50 14.66
N ILE A 71 -8.91 2.02 13.44
CA ILE A 71 -8.04 1.05 12.79
C ILE A 71 -7.72 1.53 11.38
N THR A 72 -6.42 1.70 11.09
CA THR A 72 -5.90 1.97 9.75
C THR A 72 -5.17 0.73 9.26
N LYS A 73 -5.42 0.33 8.01
CA LYS A 73 -4.75 -0.79 7.37
C LYS A 73 -4.04 -0.35 6.12
N ASP A 74 -2.82 -0.82 5.94
CA ASP A 74 -2.04 -0.57 4.74
C ASP A 74 -1.61 -1.88 4.09
N CYS A 75 -1.84 -2.00 2.78
CA CYS A 75 -1.34 -3.10 1.97
C CYS A 75 -0.15 -2.64 1.16
N ILE A 76 1.03 -3.04 1.60
CA ILE A 76 2.27 -2.69 0.92
C ILE A 76 2.81 -3.92 0.20
N ASN A 77 3.07 -3.78 -1.09
CA ASN A 77 3.86 -4.77 -1.81
C ASN A 77 5.32 -4.65 -1.34
N ALA A 78 5.88 -5.76 -0.84
CA ALA A 78 7.34 -5.83 -0.76
C ALA A 78 7.83 -5.81 -2.20
N MET A 79 8.41 -4.69 -2.63
CA MET A 79 9.14 -4.63 -3.89
C MET A 79 10.38 -5.52 -3.71
N GLY A 80 10.19 -6.82 -3.90
CA GLY A 80 11.28 -7.69 -4.33
C GLY A 80 11.67 -7.17 -5.70
N ARG A 81 12.91 -6.68 -5.81
CA ARG A 81 13.58 -6.43 -7.09
C ARG A 81 13.16 -7.54 -8.05
N ARG A 82 12.27 -7.25 -9.01
CA ARG A 82 12.31 -7.97 -10.27
C ARG A 82 13.68 -7.62 -10.80
N GLY A 83 14.61 -8.55 -10.64
CA GLY A 83 15.78 -8.53 -11.50
C GLY A 83 15.20 -8.55 -12.89
N ASP A 84 15.31 -7.41 -13.56
CA ASP A 84 15.39 -7.38 -15.00
C ASP A 84 16.58 -8.30 -15.32
N ALA A 85 16.25 -9.56 -15.62
CA ALA A 85 17.14 -10.41 -16.37
C ALA A 85 17.27 -9.69 -17.71
N ASP A 86 18.39 -8.98 -17.84
CA ASP A 86 19.06 -8.50 -19.05
C ASP A 86 19.46 -7.02 -18.91
N GLY A 87 20.74 -6.81 -18.52
CA GLY A 87 21.45 -5.56 -18.80
C GLY A 87 21.86 -4.74 -17.58
N GLU A 88 23.10 -4.96 -17.15
CA GLU A 88 24.08 -3.97 -16.66
C GLU A 88 23.70 -2.85 -15.66
N LYS A 89 24.50 -2.83 -14.57
CA LYS A 89 25.05 -1.66 -13.83
C LYS A 89 24.02 -0.86 -13.00
N SER A 90 24.27 -0.44 -11.77
CA SER A 90 25.48 -0.17 -11.01
C SER A 90 25.11 -0.16 -9.52
N ALA A 91 26.09 -0.46 -8.67
CA ALA A 91 26.12 -0.12 -7.26
C ALA A 91 25.71 1.35 -7.04
N TYR A 92 24.79 1.62 -6.11
CA TYR A 92 25.03 2.05 -4.72
C TYR A 92 23.71 2.01 -3.94
#